data_AF-A0AB73TZ67-F1
#
_entry.id   AF-A0AB73TZ67-F1
#
_cell.length_a   1.000
_cell.length_b   1.000
_cell.length_c   1.000
_cell.angle_alpha   90.00
_cell.angle_beta   90.00
_cell.angle_gamma   90.00
#
_symmetry.space_group_name_H-M   'P 1'
#
loop_
_entity.id
_entity.type
_entity.pdbx_description
1 polymer ?
#
loop_
_entity_poly.entity_id
_entity_poly.type
_entity_poly.pdbx_seq_one_letter_code
_entity_poly.pdbx_strand_id
1 'polypeptide(L)'
;MPNPIPQNDTTRLVVYAVMFLAVLAGTVTLIALGKMDTESGLQWIISGAGLIGSGMPGLKLAQDMRASGAGGSDDSDVAAR
;
A
#
# COMPACT_ATOMS: atom_id res chain seq x y z
N MET A 1 -26.27 -1.87 -0.98
CA MET A 1 -25.03 -2.43 -0.40
C MET A 1 -23.85 -1.87 -1.18
N PRO A 2 -22.88 -1.16 -0.56
CA PRO A 2 -21.67 -0.74 -1.25
C PRO A 2 -20.92 -1.98 -1.73
N ASN A 3 -20.82 -2.16 -3.04
CA ASN A 3 -20.17 -3.32 -3.64
C ASN A 3 -18.65 -3.22 -3.40
N PRO A 4 -18.02 -4.16 -2.66
CA PRO A 4 -16.58 -4.17 -2.52
C PRO A 4 -15.97 -4.41 -3.91
N ILE A 5 -15.12 -3.46 -4.31
CA ILE A 5 -14.44 -3.43 -5.61
C ILE A 5 -13.71 -4.76 -5.80
N PRO A 6 -13.78 -5.41 -6.98
CA PRO A 6 -13.13 -6.70 -7.23
C PRO A 6 -11.64 -6.65 -6.85
N GLN A 7 -11.24 -7.46 -5.87
CA GLN A 7 -9.83 -7.60 -5.46
C GLN A 7 -9.08 -8.46 -6.50
N ASN A 8 -8.79 -7.89 -7.66
CA ASN A 8 -7.93 -8.54 -8.64
C ASN A 8 -6.47 -8.39 -8.21
N ASP A 9 -5.88 -9.47 -7.69
CA ASP A 9 -4.47 -9.51 -7.24
C ASP A 9 -3.49 -9.14 -8.35
N THR A 10 -3.78 -9.50 -9.60
CA THR A 10 -2.97 -9.12 -10.77
C THR A 10 -2.99 -7.60 -10.97
N THR A 11 -4.17 -6.96 -10.85
CA THR A 11 -4.28 -5.50 -10.92
C THR A 11 -3.50 -4.85 -9.80
N ARG A 12 -3.58 -5.38 -8.58
CA ARG A 12 -2.86 -4.85 -7.42
C ARG A 12 -1.34 -4.97 -7.62
N LEU A 13 -0.86 -6.10 -8.14
CA LEU A 13 0.55 -6.31 -8.49
C LEU A 13 1.03 -5.31 -9.53
N VAL A 14 0.26 -5.11 -10.61
CA VAL A 14 0.60 -4.16 -11.68
C VAL A 14 0.69 -2.73 -11.13
N VAL A 15 -0.25 -2.30 -10.29
CA VAL A 15 -0.21 -0.97 -9.67
C VAL A 15 1.07 -0.76 -8.86
N TYR A 16 1.47 -1.75 -8.05
CA TYR A 16 2.72 -1.67 -7.29
C TYR A 16 3.96 -1.67 -8.18
N ALA A 17 3.98 -2.50 -9.21
CA ALA A 17 5.09 -2.55 -10.16
C ALA A 17 5.26 -1.20 -10.88
N VAL A 18 4.16 -0.58 -11.33
CA VAL A 18 4.18 0.73 -11.99
C VAL A 18 4.62 1.83 -11.03
N MET A 19 4.13 1.84 -9.78
CA MET A 19 4.59 2.80 -8.77
C MET A 19 6.09 2.69 -8.51
N PHE A 20 6.60 1.46 -8.39
CA PHE A 20 8.03 1.23 -8.20
C PHE A 20 8.85 1.73 -9.39
N LEU A 21 8.44 1.40 -10.62
CA LEU A 21 9.10 1.84 -11.83
C LEU A 21 9.09 3.36 -11.98
N ALA A 22 8.00 4.04 -11.60
CA ALA A 22 7.92 5.50 -11.64
C ALA A 22 8.93 6.16 -10.69
N VAL A 23 9.04 5.67 -9.46
CA VAL A 23 10.02 6.17 -8.48
C VAL A 23 11.44 5.89 -8.96
N LEU A 24 11.73 4.67 -9.41
CA LEU A 24 13.03 4.28 -9.91
C LEU A 24 13.46 5.13 -11.13
N ALA A 25 12.59 5.26 -12.13
CA ALA A 25 12.87 6.06 -13.33
C ALA A 25 13.05 7.54 -12.97
N GLY A 26 12.24 8.08 -12.06
CA GLY A 26 12.38 9.45 -11.58
C GLY A 26 13.74 9.70 -10.91
N THR A 27 14.18 8.80 -10.04
CA THR A 27 15.49 8.92 -9.38
C THR A 27 16.64 8.77 -10.37
N VAL A 28 16.59 7.79 -11.29
CA VAL A 28 17.62 7.62 -12.33
C VAL A 28 17.70 8.86 -13.22
N THR A 29 16.56 9.48 -13.55
CA THR A 29 16.52 10.71 -14.34
C THR A 29 17.17 11.88 -13.60
N LEU A 30 16.93 12.03 -12.29
CA LEU A 30 17.55 13.06 -11.46
C LEU A 30 19.08 12.88 -11.37
N ILE A 31 19.56 11.64 -11.27
CA ILE A 31 21.00 11.31 -11.29
C ILE A 31 21.60 11.64 -12.66
N ALA A 32 20.94 11.22 -13.75
CA ALA A 32 21.41 11.46 -15.11
C ALA A 32 21.49 12.96 -15.46
N LEU A 33 20.61 13.78 -14.89
CA LEU A 33 20.63 15.23 -15.01
C LEU A 33 21.68 15.91 -14.12
N GLY A 34 22.44 15.15 -13.32
CA GLY A 34 23.40 15.68 -12.35
C GLY A 34 22.75 16.46 -11.21
N LYS A 35 21.44 16.28 -10.99
CA LYS A 35 20.69 16.97 -9.93
C LYS A 35 20.69 16.20 -8.61
N MET A 36 21.28 15.01 -8.59
CA MET A 36 21.36 14.13 -7.44
C MET A 36 22.59 13.23 -7.56
N ASP A 37 23.36 13.10 -6.48
CA ASP A 37 24.48 12.15 -6.44
C ASP A 37 23.96 10.70 -6.41
N THR A 38 24.71 9.80 -7.04
CA THR A 38 24.34 8.38 -7.16
C THR A 38 24.14 7.71 -5.80
N GLU A 39 24.95 8.06 -4.80
CA GLU A 39 24.81 7.54 -3.42
C GLU A 39 23.49 7.97 -2.79
N SER A 40 23.18 9.27 -2.87
CA SER A 40 21.91 9.82 -2.40
C SER A 40 20.71 9.21 -3.12
N GLY A 41 20.83 9.02 -4.44
CA GLY A 41 19.77 8.42 -5.25
C GLY A 41 19.52 6.96 -4.91
N LEU A 42 20.57 6.16 -4.72
CA LEU A 42 20.45 4.76 -4.32
C LEU A 42 19.81 4.63 -2.93
N GLN A 43 20.18 5.49 -1.98
CA GLN A 43 19.55 5.53 -0.67
C GLN A 43 18.05 5.85 -0.75
N TRP A 44 17.65 6.76 -1.63
CA TRP A 44 16.26 7.11 -1.85
C TRP A 44 15.46 5.96 -2.48
N ILE A 45 16.05 5.24 -3.43
CA ILE A 45 15.44 4.04 -4.03
C ILE A 45 15.28 2.95 -2.98
N ILE A 46 16.30 2.68 -2.15
CA ILE A 46 16.23 1.65 -1.10
C ILE A 46 15.16 2.02 -0.07
N SER A 47 15.16 3.27 0.39
CA SER A 47 14.18 3.79 1.35
C SER A 47 12.76 3.77 0.76
N GLY A 48 12.60 4.21 -0.49
CA GLY A 48 11.32 4.21 -1.22
C GLY A 48 10.79 2.80 -1.49
N ALA A 49 11.66 1.86 -1.87
CA ALA A 49 11.32 0.45 -2.07
C ALA A 49 10.88 -0.19 -0.75
N GLY A 50 11.59 0.09 0.35
CA GLY A 50 11.22 -0.35 1.70
C GLY A 50 9.87 0.20 2.14
N LEU A 51 9.55 1.44 1.79
CA LEU A 51 8.26 2.08 2.08
C LEU A 51 7.10 1.47 1.28
N ILE A 52 7.32 1.19 -0.02
CA ILE A 52 6.33 0.51 -0.87
C ILE A 52 6.10 -0.94 -0.39
N GLY A 53 7.14 -1.64 0.04
CA GLY A 53 7.05 -3.01 0.56
C GLY A 53 6.41 -3.11 1.95
N SER A 54 6.77 -2.21 2.89
CA SER A 54 6.17 -2.12 4.23
C SER A 54 4.75 -1.57 4.24
N GLY A 55 4.27 -1.06 3.11
CA GLY A 55 2.86 -0.75 2.91
C GLY A 55 1.95 -1.97 3.05
N MET A 56 2.45 -3.21 2.87
CA MET A 56 1.61 -4.42 2.89
C MET A 56 1.14 -4.84 4.30
N PRO A 57 1.99 -4.89 5.34
CA PRO A 57 1.54 -4.99 6.73
C PRO A 57 0.66 -3.81 7.16
N GLY A 58 1.02 -2.58 6.75
CA GLY A 58 0.26 -1.37 7.08
C GLY A 58 -1.14 -1.33 6.45
N LEU A 59 -1.28 -1.77 5.19
CA LEU A 59 -2.57 -1.92 4.52
C LEU A 59 -3.40 -3.02 5.16
N LYS A 60 -2.79 -4.17 5.51
CA LYS A 60 -3.50 -5.22 6.23
C LYS A 60 -3.98 -4.75 7.59
N LEU A 61 -3.15 -4.05 8.36
CA LEU A 61 -3.53 -3.47 9.65
C LEU A 61 -4.66 -2.43 9.49
N ALA A 62 -4.56 -1.54 8.49
CA ALA A 62 -5.59 -0.55 8.20
C ALA A 62 -6.92 -1.19 7.73
N GLN A 63 -6.84 -2.29 6.98
CA GLN A 63 -8.00 -3.08 6.58
C GLN A 63 -8.60 -3.83 7.78
N ASP A 64 -7.78 -4.40 8.65
CA ASP A 64 -8.21 -5.14 9.84
C ASP A 64 -8.88 -4.23 10.87
N MET A 65 -8.32 -3.04 11.11
CA MET A 65 -8.95 -1.99 11.92
C MET A 65 -10.28 -1.48 11.33
N ARG A 66 -10.45 -1.53 10.01
CA ARG A 66 -11.69 -1.11 9.35
C ARG A 66 -12.72 -2.23 9.27
N ALA A 67 -12.29 -3.48 9.20
CA ALA A 67 -13.14 -4.67 9.24
C ALA A 67 -13.72 -4.92 10.64
N SER A 68 -12.93 -4.67 11.70
CA SER A 68 -13.35 -4.78 13.10
C SER A 68 -14.40 -3.73 13.53
N GLY A 69 -14.63 -2.68 12.72
CA GLY A 69 -15.69 -1.68 12.96
C GLY A 69 -17.08 -2.03 12.41
N ALA A 70 -17.26 -3.15 11.69
CA ALA A 70 -18.50 -3.49 10.99
C ALA A 70 -19.28 -4.69 11.59
N GLY A 71 -18.90 -5.20 12.76
CA GLY A 71 -19.48 -6.42 13.36
C GLY A 71 -20.07 -6.24 14.76
N GLY A 72 -20.48 -5.03 15.13
CA GLY A 72 -21.02 -4.72 16.46
C GLY A 72 -22.51 -4.37 16.45
N SER A 73 -23.36 -5.26 15.95
CA SER A 73 -24.82 -5.18 16.13
C SER A 73 -25.44 -6.56 15.95
N ASP A 74 -26.32 -6.95 16.87
CA ASP A 74 -27.18 -8.14 16.90
C ASP A 74 -26.68 -9.40 17.65
N ASP A 75 -26.55 -9.31 18.98
CA ASP A 75 -26.86 -10.47 19.84
C ASP A 75 -27.35 -10.11 21.26
N SER A 76 -28.05 -8.98 21.44
CA SER A 76 -28.61 -8.60 22.77
C SER A 76 -30.09 -8.96 22.97
N ASP A 77 -30.77 -9.53 21.97
CA ASP A 77 -32.22 -9.77 22.01
C ASP A 77 -32.66 -11.23 22.30
N VAL A 78 -31.73 -12.16 22.55
CA VAL A 78 -32.07 -13.58 22.76
C VAL A 78 -32.10 -14.00 24.24
N ALA A 79 -31.55 -13.19 25.16
CA ALA A 79 -31.42 -13.56 26.58
C ALA A 79 -32.63 -13.20 27.47
N ALA A 80 -33.73 -12.71 26.91
CA ALA A 80 -34.90 -12.25 27.68
C ALA A 80 -36.20 -13.05 27.42
N ARG A 81 -36.09 -14.33 27.05
CA ARG A 81 -37.22 -15.27 26.96
C ARG A 81 -37.14 -16.38 27.99
#